data_AF-A0A1Q7GLN9-F1
#
_entry.id   AF-A0A1Q7GLN9-F1
#
_cell.length_a   1.000
_cell.length_b   1.000
_cell.length_c   1.000
_cell.angle_alpha   90.00
_cell.angle_beta   90.00
_cell.angle_gamma   90.00
#
_symmetry.space_group_name_H-M   'P 1'
#
loop_
_entity.id
_entity.type
_entity.pdbx_description
1 polymer ?
#
loop_
_entity_poly.entity_id
_entity_poly.type
_entity_poly.pdbx_seq_one_letter_code
_entity_poly.pdbx_strand_id
1 'polypeptide(L)'
;FALALITTLTAACKEEGTIKVHSLKFQGVKAVDEARLKSALATKESSWIPWGKKYYFDRSRFDADLKRMKAFYSDRGYPDARVTGFDVKLNDKQDQVDLIVTIAEGDPVKVAAIEFVGFDVIPPNHLDDLKKRAPLKVGQPRDRQLVVTTHEMALNELRDHGYPYAKVSTNEDDGPSGKDARLTFTGEPSKIAHVGPIEIAGNKSVGENVIRRELTFKPGDLYRRSVIQESQRRLYGLELFQFANIEPLNTELQPEEVPIRVTVAEGNHQRVNFGVGYGTEEKARVDAEYHHVNFLGDARSAGAHVRWSKLDRGVRLDFNQPYLIRPHFSLTGEGQQWYTFTPAYRSIVTGAKMILTHRANERTSWAASITSEHDSSAIANNVLSDLTLRQDLIALGLDPRTGEQNGTLNALGFDLQHSTADNLLNAHRGYQVAFHAEQAGRIVPGTYNYYAVSADGRHYLPITEKVVLASRLQFGNIRPVGLDEVNVPFSKKYFLGGATSIRGWGRYEVSPLSGSGLPIGGDSMFMFSEELRAMLRGNWGGVLFFDAGNVWAESFGFKLGELRYAIGPGLRYQTPVGPFRFDVGYQLNPLPGLLVNGVPQTRRWRIHFSIGQAF
;
A
#
# COMPACT_ATOMS: atom_id res chain seq x y z
N PHE A 1 -31.44 39.36 51.67
CA PHE A 1 -32.76 39.12 51.07
C PHE A 1 -32.68 37.79 50.33
N ALA A 2 -32.96 36.70 51.05
CA ALA A 2 -34.20 35.91 50.95
C ALA A 2 -34.14 34.94 49.75
N LEU A 3 -33.72 33.69 49.98
CA LEU A 3 -34.58 32.51 50.24
C LEU A 3 -35.31 32.02 48.98
N ALA A 4 -34.97 30.82 48.49
CA ALA A 4 -35.97 29.76 48.25
C ALA A 4 -35.31 28.47 47.72
N LEU A 5 -35.47 27.42 48.52
CA LEU A 5 -35.51 26.01 48.17
C LEU A 5 -36.18 25.75 46.80
N ILE A 6 -35.50 25.02 45.92
CA ILE A 6 -36.15 24.05 45.02
C ILE A 6 -35.35 22.75 45.11
N THR A 7 -35.79 21.88 46.00
CA THR A 7 -35.46 20.45 46.02
C THR A 7 -36.21 19.78 44.87
N THR A 8 -35.57 19.61 43.73
CA THR A 8 -35.99 18.62 42.74
C THR A 8 -35.32 17.29 43.11
N LEU A 9 -36.12 16.37 43.63
CA LEU A 9 -35.83 14.94 43.66
C LEU A 9 -35.57 14.48 42.22
N THR A 10 -34.31 14.48 41.82
CA THR A 10 -33.85 13.62 40.73
C THR A 10 -33.81 12.22 41.31
N ALA A 11 -34.87 11.44 41.06
CA ALA A 11 -34.78 10.00 41.16
C ALA A 11 -33.57 9.58 40.32
N ALA A 12 -32.52 9.13 40.99
CA ALA A 12 -31.34 8.56 40.36
C ALA A 12 -31.75 7.27 39.66
N CYS A 13 -32.24 7.39 38.43
CA CYS A 13 -32.13 6.32 37.46
C CYS A 13 -30.64 6.23 37.13
N LYS A 14 -29.93 5.38 37.88
CA LYS A 14 -28.50 5.16 37.72
C LYS A 14 -28.31 4.44 36.38
N GLU A 15 -27.91 5.21 35.38
CA GLU A 15 -27.57 4.74 34.03
C GLU A 15 -26.59 3.55 34.07
N GLU A 16 -26.76 2.64 33.13
CA GLU A 16 -26.00 1.41 32.96
C GLU A 16 -24.49 1.65 32.85
N GLY A 17 -23.72 1.00 33.75
CA GLY A 17 -22.30 0.69 33.59
C GLY A 17 -21.27 1.66 34.19
N THR A 18 -21.08 1.68 35.52
CA THR A 18 -19.93 2.37 36.15
C THR A 18 -18.66 1.52 36.23
N ILE A 19 -18.78 0.20 36.07
CA ILE A 19 -17.70 -0.77 36.31
C ILE A 19 -16.97 -1.04 34.99
N LYS A 20 -15.67 -0.74 34.93
CA LYS A 20 -14.86 -0.94 33.71
C LYS A 20 -14.39 -2.40 33.61
N VAL A 21 -14.45 -2.97 32.41
CA VAL A 21 -13.84 -4.29 32.15
C VAL A 21 -12.32 -4.10 32.12
N HIS A 22 -11.62 -4.63 33.11
CA HIS A 22 -10.17 -4.55 33.21
C HIS A 22 -9.48 -5.65 32.39
N SER A 23 -9.93 -6.90 32.52
CA SER A 23 -9.44 -8.01 31.70
C SER A 23 -10.54 -9.02 31.34
N LEU A 24 -10.37 -9.69 30.20
CA LEU A 24 -11.20 -10.79 29.71
C LEU A 24 -10.28 -11.94 29.27
N LYS A 25 -10.23 -12.98 30.10
CA LYS A 25 -9.38 -14.16 29.87
C LYS A 25 -10.22 -15.40 29.60
N PHE A 26 -9.68 -16.27 28.76
CA PHE A 26 -10.28 -17.57 28.48
C PHE A 26 -9.41 -18.68 29.03
N GLN A 27 -10.05 -19.70 29.58
CA GLN A 27 -9.41 -20.95 29.99
C GLN A 27 -9.97 -22.08 29.15
N GLY A 28 -9.10 -22.97 28.67
CA GLY A 28 -9.48 -24.14 27.88
C GLY A 28 -9.55 -23.92 26.36
N VAL A 29 -9.24 -22.71 25.86
CA VAL A 29 -9.13 -22.41 24.43
C VAL A 29 -7.82 -22.96 23.89
N LYS A 30 -7.88 -23.92 22.97
CA LYS A 30 -6.72 -24.57 22.35
C LYS A 30 -6.90 -24.74 20.85
N ALA A 31 -8.12 -25.04 20.40
CA ALA A 31 -8.42 -25.40 19.03
C ALA A 31 -8.73 -24.19 18.12
N VAL A 32 -9.09 -23.05 18.71
CA VAL A 32 -9.36 -21.80 17.99
C VAL A 32 -8.41 -20.68 18.42
N ASP A 33 -8.22 -19.71 17.54
CA ASP A 33 -7.49 -18.49 17.85
C ASP A 33 -8.26 -17.65 18.90
N GLU A 34 -7.66 -17.48 20.08
CA GLU A 34 -8.23 -16.71 21.19
C GLU A 34 -8.49 -15.25 20.82
N ALA A 35 -7.65 -14.64 19.96
CA ALA A 35 -7.86 -13.26 19.51
C ALA A 35 -9.08 -13.14 18.60
N ARG A 36 -9.31 -14.13 17.73
CA ARG A 36 -10.54 -14.20 16.92
C ARG A 36 -11.77 -14.40 17.79
N LEU A 37 -11.69 -15.28 18.80
CA LEU A 37 -12.77 -15.46 19.77
C LEU A 37 -13.08 -14.12 20.48
N LYS A 38 -12.06 -13.42 21.00
CA LYS A 38 -12.20 -12.08 21.61
C LYS A 38 -12.87 -11.08 20.68
N SER A 39 -12.49 -11.08 19.40
CA SER A 39 -13.02 -10.13 18.41
C SER A 39 -14.52 -10.34 18.10
N ALA A 40 -15.01 -11.57 18.27
CA ALA A 40 -16.41 -11.94 18.02
C ALA A 40 -17.37 -11.53 19.16
N LEU A 41 -16.84 -11.05 20.29
CA LEU A 41 -17.63 -10.70 21.47
C LEU A 41 -17.93 -9.20 21.54
N ALA A 42 -19.05 -8.85 22.17
CA ALA A 42 -19.39 -7.47 22.45
C ALA A 42 -18.62 -6.92 23.65
N THR A 43 -18.35 -7.76 24.65
CA THR A 43 -17.56 -7.42 25.84
C THR A 43 -16.09 -7.27 25.45
N LYS A 44 -15.51 -6.11 25.76
CA LYS A 44 -14.13 -5.74 25.40
C LYS A 44 -13.36 -5.23 26.60
N GLU A 45 -12.06 -5.48 26.61
CA GLU A 45 -11.15 -4.96 27.63
C GLU A 45 -10.97 -3.45 27.48
N SER A 46 -11.05 -2.72 28.59
CA SER A 46 -10.73 -1.29 28.64
C SER A 46 -9.25 -1.05 28.39
N SER A 47 -8.93 0.04 27.69
CA SER A 47 -7.54 0.48 27.57
C SER A 47 -7.01 0.89 28.94
N TRP A 48 -5.77 0.50 29.27
CA TRP A 48 -5.07 0.90 30.49
C TRP A 48 -4.65 2.38 30.48
N ILE A 49 -4.53 2.99 29.30
CA ILE A 49 -4.08 4.37 29.11
C ILE A 49 -5.23 5.34 29.46
N PRO A 50 -4.98 6.48 30.16
CA PRO A 50 -6.04 7.39 30.61
C PRO A 50 -6.96 7.92 29.50
N TRP A 51 -6.42 8.23 28.32
CA TRP A 51 -7.16 8.71 27.14
C TRP A 51 -7.59 7.60 26.17
N GLY A 52 -7.43 6.32 26.54
CA GLY A 52 -7.88 5.20 25.73
C GLY A 52 -9.37 4.90 25.91
N LYS A 53 -9.98 4.25 24.91
CA LYS A 53 -11.39 3.84 24.94
C LYS A 53 -11.65 2.93 26.15
N LYS A 54 -12.67 3.28 26.94
CA LYS A 54 -13.13 2.51 28.11
C LYS A 54 -14.38 1.73 27.75
N TYR A 55 -14.44 0.50 28.21
CA TYR A 55 -15.55 -0.41 28.00
C TYR A 55 -16.11 -0.80 29.38
N TYR A 56 -17.39 -0.57 29.55
CA TYR A 56 -18.09 -0.84 30.80
C TYR A 56 -18.77 -2.20 30.75
N PHE A 57 -18.77 -2.87 31.89
CA PHE A 57 -19.39 -4.18 32.02
C PHE A 57 -20.90 -4.04 31.99
N ASP A 58 -21.51 -4.83 31.12
CA ASP A 58 -22.96 -4.96 30.98
C ASP A 58 -23.28 -6.44 31.08
N ARG A 59 -24.07 -6.80 32.08
CA ARG A 59 -24.40 -8.19 32.37
C ARG A 59 -25.17 -8.84 31.22
N SER A 60 -26.12 -8.13 30.63
CA SER A 60 -26.95 -8.63 29.54
C SER A 60 -26.11 -8.93 28.29
N ARG A 61 -25.14 -8.05 27.98
CA ARG A 61 -24.21 -8.25 26.86
C ARG A 61 -23.27 -9.41 27.11
N PHE A 62 -22.77 -9.56 28.33
CA PHE A 62 -21.92 -10.68 28.70
C PHE A 62 -22.66 -12.02 28.63
N ASP A 63 -23.91 -12.08 29.11
CA ASP A 63 -24.73 -13.30 29.01
C ASP A 63 -25.05 -13.66 27.55
N ALA A 64 -25.24 -12.66 26.68
CA ALA A 64 -25.34 -12.86 25.23
C ALA A 64 -24.00 -13.34 24.62
N ASP A 65 -22.86 -12.86 25.11
CA ASP A 65 -21.54 -13.29 24.68
C ASP A 65 -21.28 -14.77 25.00
N LEU A 66 -21.77 -15.30 26.12
CA LEU A 66 -21.64 -16.74 26.42
C LEU A 66 -22.32 -17.61 25.36
N LYS A 67 -23.47 -17.18 24.84
CA LYS A 67 -24.16 -17.85 23.72
C LYS A 67 -23.40 -17.66 22.41
N ARG A 68 -22.85 -16.47 22.15
CA ARG A 68 -22.00 -16.21 20.97
C ARG A 68 -20.75 -17.08 20.95
N MET A 69 -20.12 -17.35 22.09
CA MET A 69 -18.98 -18.27 22.17
C MET A 69 -19.39 -19.67 21.71
N LYS A 70 -20.51 -20.21 22.21
CA LYS A 70 -20.99 -21.52 21.77
C LYS A 70 -21.26 -21.55 20.25
N ALA A 71 -21.91 -20.52 19.71
CA ALA A 71 -22.14 -20.41 18.26
C ALA A 71 -20.82 -20.34 17.48
N PHE A 72 -19.85 -19.54 17.94
CA PHE A 72 -18.53 -19.39 17.33
C PHE A 72 -17.77 -20.71 17.19
N TYR A 73 -17.83 -21.57 18.21
CA TYR A 73 -17.23 -22.90 18.19
C TYR A 73 -18.02 -23.88 17.32
N SER A 74 -19.36 -23.86 17.43
CA SER A 74 -20.24 -24.70 16.62
C SER A 74 -20.04 -24.47 15.12
N ASP A 75 -19.91 -23.21 14.69
CA ASP A 75 -19.63 -22.85 13.30
C ASP A 75 -18.23 -23.30 12.81
N ARG A 76 -17.31 -23.60 13.73
CA ARG A 76 -15.95 -24.10 13.45
C ARG A 76 -15.81 -25.61 13.63
N GLY A 77 -16.93 -26.32 13.76
CA GLY A 77 -16.96 -27.77 13.85
C GLY A 77 -16.90 -28.34 15.27
N TYR A 78 -17.12 -27.52 16.30
CA TYR A 78 -17.15 -27.96 17.70
C TYR A 78 -18.57 -27.80 18.30
N PRO A 79 -19.52 -28.68 17.95
CA PRO A 79 -20.92 -28.54 18.37
C PRO A 79 -21.12 -28.76 19.88
N ASP A 80 -20.25 -29.57 20.50
CA ASP A 80 -20.29 -29.89 21.94
C ASP A 80 -19.62 -28.84 22.81
N ALA A 81 -19.08 -27.78 22.20
CA ALA A 81 -18.44 -26.69 22.93
C ALA A 81 -19.44 -26.03 23.90
N ARG A 82 -18.99 -25.84 25.14
CA ARG A 82 -19.78 -25.20 26.18
C ARG A 82 -18.92 -24.38 27.12
N VAL A 83 -19.49 -23.27 27.58
CA VAL A 83 -18.95 -22.53 28.71
C VAL A 83 -19.27 -23.34 29.98
N THR A 84 -18.23 -23.81 30.66
CA THR A 84 -18.38 -24.61 31.89
C THR A 84 -18.44 -23.75 33.14
N GLY A 85 -17.96 -22.52 33.07
CA GLY A 85 -18.03 -21.55 34.16
C GLY A 85 -17.55 -20.18 33.73
N PHE A 86 -17.88 -19.17 34.53
CA PHE A 86 -17.28 -17.85 34.43
C PHE A 86 -17.09 -17.27 35.84
N ASP A 87 -15.97 -16.59 36.06
CA ASP A 87 -15.70 -15.83 37.27
C ASP A 87 -15.75 -14.34 36.95
N VAL A 88 -16.45 -13.60 37.80
CA VAL A 88 -16.55 -12.13 37.75
C VAL A 88 -15.92 -11.59 39.02
N LYS A 89 -14.70 -11.05 38.94
CA LYS A 89 -13.97 -10.53 40.09
C LYS A 89 -13.94 -9.02 40.05
N LEU A 90 -14.62 -8.38 41.00
CA LEU A 90 -14.52 -6.94 41.21
C LEU A 90 -13.23 -6.61 41.95
N ASN A 91 -12.65 -5.45 41.65
CA ASN A 91 -11.55 -4.91 42.45
C ASN A 91 -12.05 -4.31 43.78
N ASP A 92 -11.13 -4.01 44.70
CA ASP A 92 -11.46 -3.48 46.04
C ASP A 92 -12.28 -2.18 46.00
N LYS A 93 -12.09 -1.37 44.95
CA LYS A 93 -12.80 -0.10 44.73
C LYS A 93 -14.17 -0.27 44.06
N GLN A 94 -14.53 -1.49 43.65
CA GLN A 94 -15.76 -1.83 42.93
C GLN A 94 -16.00 -1.00 41.65
N ASP A 95 -14.92 -0.52 41.02
CA ASP A 95 -14.97 0.29 39.79
C ASP A 95 -14.38 -0.44 38.57
N GLN A 96 -13.80 -1.63 38.77
CA GLN A 96 -13.27 -2.50 37.71
C GLN A 96 -13.63 -3.96 37.92
N VAL A 97 -13.75 -4.71 36.82
CA VAL A 97 -14.05 -6.14 36.82
C VAL A 97 -13.09 -6.92 35.93
N ASP A 98 -12.62 -8.05 36.46
CA ASP A 98 -11.90 -9.09 35.74
C ASP A 98 -12.82 -10.27 35.45
N LEU A 99 -12.87 -10.66 34.18
CA LEU A 99 -13.71 -11.74 33.67
C LEU A 99 -12.82 -12.91 33.27
N ILE A 100 -13.09 -14.09 33.83
CA ILE A 100 -12.45 -15.35 33.42
C ILE A 100 -13.55 -16.28 32.94
N VAL A 101 -13.49 -16.71 31.68
CA VAL A 101 -14.46 -17.64 31.11
C VAL A 101 -13.79 -18.98 30.83
N THR A 102 -14.33 -20.05 31.39
CA THR A 102 -13.83 -21.41 31.20
C THR A 102 -14.67 -22.11 30.16
N ILE A 103 -14.01 -22.57 29.10
CA ILE A 103 -14.63 -23.20 27.94
C ILE A 103 -14.12 -24.64 27.85
N ALA A 104 -15.05 -25.59 27.73
CA ALA A 104 -14.75 -26.92 27.25
C ALA A 104 -15.07 -26.96 25.76
N GLU A 105 -14.06 -27.10 24.90
CA GLU A 105 -14.23 -27.06 23.44
C GLU A 105 -15.00 -28.27 22.91
N GLY A 106 -14.97 -29.40 23.61
CA GLY A 106 -15.54 -30.66 23.14
C GLY A 106 -14.73 -31.27 22.01
N ASP A 107 -15.22 -32.39 21.47
CA ASP A 107 -14.59 -33.03 20.32
C ASP A 107 -15.06 -32.37 19.01
N PRO A 108 -14.17 -32.19 18.02
CA PRO A 108 -14.59 -31.70 16.73
C PRO A 108 -15.33 -32.77 15.94
N VAL A 109 -16.32 -32.32 15.15
CA VAL A 109 -16.80 -33.08 13.99
C VAL A 109 -15.80 -32.85 12.88
N LYS A 110 -15.11 -33.92 12.46
CA LYS A 110 -14.09 -33.86 11.41
C LYS A 110 -14.68 -34.20 10.06
N VAL A 111 -14.11 -33.62 9.02
CA VAL A 111 -14.44 -33.97 7.64
C VAL A 111 -13.79 -35.31 7.31
N ALA A 112 -14.58 -36.37 7.14
CA ALA A 112 -14.10 -37.71 6.84
C ALA A 112 -13.90 -37.94 5.34
N ALA A 113 -14.77 -37.38 4.51
CA ALA A 113 -14.68 -37.45 3.06
C ALA A 113 -15.29 -36.20 2.41
N ILE A 114 -14.74 -35.82 1.26
CA ILE A 114 -15.28 -34.76 0.40
C ILE A 114 -15.46 -35.36 -0.99
N GLU A 115 -16.69 -35.37 -1.47
CA GLU A 115 -17.06 -35.92 -2.77
C GLU A 115 -17.66 -34.82 -3.66
N PHE A 116 -17.26 -34.82 -4.92
CA PHE A 116 -17.81 -33.95 -5.96
C PHE A 116 -18.48 -34.85 -7.00
N VAL A 117 -19.81 -34.75 -7.10
CA VAL A 117 -20.64 -35.58 -7.99
C VAL A 117 -21.29 -34.68 -9.04
N GLY A 118 -21.39 -35.12 -10.30
CA GLY A 118 -21.97 -34.32 -11.37
C GLY A 118 -21.03 -33.26 -11.98
N PHE A 119 -19.72 -33.41 -11.75
CA PHE A 119 -18.66 -32.55 -12.30
C PHE A 119 -17.95 -33.19 -13.51
N ASP A 120 -18.48 -34.27 -14.08
CA ASP A 120 -17.84 -34.96 -15.22
C ASP A 120 -17.84 -34.12 -16.51
N VAL A 121 -18.62 -33.05 -16.54
CA VAL A 121 -18.69 -32.08 -17.64
C VAL A 121 -17.49 -31.13 -17.69
N ILE A 122 -16.73 -31.01 -16.59
CA ILE A 122 -15.51 -30.18 -16.55
C ILE A 122 -14.28 -31.05 -16.80
N PRO A 123 -13.22 -30.51 -17.42
CA PRO A 123 -11.99 -31.27 -17.65
C PRO A 123 -11.39 -31.82 -16.34
N PRO A 124 -10.85 -33.06 -16.32
CA PRO A 124 -10.38 -33.69 -15.08
C PRO A 124 -9.31 -32.90 -14.32
N ASN A 125 -8.41 -32.23 -15.05
CA ASN A 125 -7.38 -31.37 -14.45
C ASN A 125 -7.97 -30.19 -13.66
N HIS A 126 -9.09 -29.61 -14.13
CA HIS A 126 -9.78 -28.52 -13.44
C HIS A 126 -10.46 -29.02 -12.15
N LEU A 127 -11.07 -30.19 -12.20
CA LEU A 127 -11.66 -30.82 -11.01
C LEU A 127 -10.60 -31.14 -9.95
N ASP A 128 -9.44 -31.63 -10.36
CA ASP A 128 -8.31 -31.89 -9.44
C ASP A 128 -7.76 -30.59 -8.85
N ASP A 129 -7.67 -29.52 -9.64
CA ASP A 129 -7.26 -28.22 -9.15
C ASP A 129 -8.29 -27.59 -8.22
N LEU A 130 -9.59 -27.79 -8.45
CA LEU A 130 -10.64 -27.41 -7.50
C LEU A 130 -10.46 -28.15 -6.17
N LYS A 131 -10.25 -29.47 -6.18
CA LYS A 131 -10.00 -30.27 -4.96
C LYS A 131 -8.74 -29.79 -4.21
N LYS A 132 -7.67 -29.44 -4.93
CA LYS A 132 -6.43 -28.91 -4.35
C LYS A 132 -6.61 -27.50 -3.76
N ARG A 133 -7.33 -26.61 -4.44
CA ARG A 133 -7.54 -25.21 -4.01
C ARG A 133 -8.67 -25.04 -2.99
N ALA A 134 -9.62 -25.97 -2.92
CA ALA A 134 -10.73 -25.91 -1.98
C ALA A 134 -10.20 -25.74 -0.54
N PRO A 135 -10.69 -24.76 0.23
CA PRO A 135 -10.17 -24.50 1.56
C PRO A 135 -10.62 -25.56 2.58
N LEU A 136 -11.68 -26.31 2.27
CA LEU A 136 -12.10 -27.45 3.05
C LEU A 136 -11.27 -28.69 2.72
N LYS A 137 -10.66 -29.32 3.72
CA LYS A 137 -9.81 -30.50 3.61
C LYS A 137 -10.29 -31.65 4.48
N VAL A 138 -10.01 -32.87 4.04
CA VAL A 138 -10.25 -34.08 4.84
C VAL A 138 -9.36 -34.07 6.10
N GLY A 139 -9.93 -34.47 7.24
CA GLY A 139 -9.26 -34.57 8.54
C GLY A 139 -9.32 -33.33 9.42
N GLN A 140 -9.70 -32.17 8.89
CA GLN A 140 -9.86 -30.94 9.67
C GLN A 140 -11.28 -30.80 10.24
N PRO A 141 -11.51 -29.94 11.26
CA PRO A 141 -12.85 -29.65 11.76
C PRO A 141 -13.80 -29.14 10.67
N ARG A 142 -15.08 -29.52 10.73
CA ARG A 142 -16.13 -29.05 9.82
C ARG A 142 -16.48 -27.59 10.12
N ASP A 143 -15.70 -26.68 9.55
CA ASP A 143 -16.00 -25.25 9.58
C ASP A 143 -17.04 -24.88 8.50
N ARG A 144 -18.17 -24.31 8.92
CA ARG A 144 -19.30 -23.95 8.04
C ARG A 144 -18.91 -22.92 6.99
N GLN A 145 -18.06 -21.97 7.32
CA GLN A 145 -17.59 -20.96 6.36
C GLN A 145 -16.76 -21.61 5.26
N LEU A 146 -15.94 -22.62 5.61
CA LEU A 146 -15.17 -23.37 4.63
C LEU A 146 -16.05 -24.25 3.73
N VAL A 147 -17.13 -24.82 4.27
CA VAL A 147 -18.14 -25.56 3.48
C VAL A 147 -18.81 -24.63 2.46
N VAL A 148 -19.32 -23.47 2.90
CA VAL A 148 -19.94 -22.47 2.01
C VAL A 148 -18.95 -21.97 0.96
N THR A 149 -17.71 -21.69 1.35
CA THR A 149 -16.68 -21.24 0.39
C THR A 149 -16.37 -22.32 -0.64
N THR A 150 -16.30 -23.59 -0.23
CA THR A 150 -16.06 -24.72 -1.14
C THR A 150 -17.26 -24.94 -2.07
N HIS A 151 -18.49 -24.80 -1.57
CA HIS A 151 -19.71 -24.80 -2.38
C HIS A 151 -19.67 -23.73 -3.48
N GLU A 152 -19.39 -22.49 -3.11
CA GLU A 152 -19.30 -21.37 -4.06
C GLU A 152 -18.18 -21.58 -5.08
N MET A 153 -17.03 -22.10 -4.67
CA MET A 153 -15.95 -22.45 -5.61
C MET A 153 -16.38 -23.51 -6.62
N ALA A 154 -17.07 -24.56 -6.16
CA ALA A 154 -17.57 -25.62 -7.02
C ALA A 154 -18.62 -25.10 -8.02
N LEU A 155 -19.55 -24.27 -7.55
CA LEU A 155 -20.56 -23.62 -8.39
C LEU A 155 -19.91 -22.70 -9.45
N ASN A 156 -18.92 -21.90 -9.04
CA ASN A 156 -18.22 -21.01 -9.95
C ASN A 156 -17.38 -21.79 -10.98
N GLU A 157 -16.80 -22.94 -10.62
CA GLU A 157 -16.08 -23.82 -11.56
C GLU A 157 -17.00 -24.30 -12.69
N LEU A 158 -18.24 -24.71 -12.39
CA LEU A 158 -19.24 -25.05 -13.41
C LEU A 158 -19.59 -23.84 -14.27
N ARG A 159 -19.87 -22.69 -13.65
CA ARG A 159 -20.20 -21.45 -14.37
C ARG A 159 -19.07 -20.93 -15.26
N ASP A 160 -17.82 -21.22 -14.91
CA ASP A 160 -16.65 -20.90 -15.72
C ASP A 160 -16.41 -21.85 -16.89
N HIS A 161 -17.17 -22.95 -16.96
CA HIS A 161 -17.16 -23.91 -18.06
C HIS A 161 -18.42 -23.83 -18.93
N GLY A 162 -19.11 -22.69 -18.95
CA GLY A 162 -20.25 -22.47 -19.84
C GLY A 162 -21.62 -22.76 -19.24
N TYR A 163 -21.70 -23.07 -17.94
CA TYR A 163 -22.95 -23.46 -17.26
C TYR A 163 -23.49 -22.37 -16.31
N PRO A 164 -24.05 -21.24 -16.81
CA PRO A 164 -24.48 -20.13 -15.97
C PRO A 164 -25.58 -20.50 -14.95
N TYR A 165 -26.46 -21.41 -15.37
CA TYR A 165 -27.63 -21.85 -14.60
C TYR A 165 -27.33 -23.06 -13.72
N ALA A 166 -26.06 -23.45 -13.61
CA ALA A 166 -25.66 -24.55 -12.75
C ALA A 166 -26.14 -24.33 -11.31
N LYS A 167 -26.51 -25.43 -10.66
CA LYS A 167 -26.79 -25.47 -9.23
C LYS A 167 -25.81 -26.43 -8.58
N VAL A 168 -25.44 -26.15 -7.35
CA VAL A 168 -24.72 -27.11 -6.51
C VAL A 168 -25.58 -27.30 -5.27
N SER A 169 -25.79 -28.55 -4.87
CA SER A 169 -26.35 -28.87 -3.57
C SER A 169 -25.26 -29.45 -2.67
N THR A 170 -25.29 -29.10 -1.39
CA THR A 170 -24.39 -29.67 -0.39
C THR A 170 -25.19 -30.61 0.48
N ASN A 171 -24.81 -31.89 0.50
CA ASN A 171 -25.34 -32.85 1.45
C ASN A 171 -24.29 -33.14 2.53
N GLU A 172 -24.72 -33.18 3.77
CA GLU A 172 -23.87 -33.45 4.93
C GLU A 172 -24.41 -34.67 5.68
N ASP A 173 -23.61 -35.74 5.73
CA ASP A 173 -23.89 -36.94 6.51
C ASP A 173 -22.91 -37.00 7.69
N ASP A 174 -23.40 -36.75 8.90
CA ASP A 174 -22.60 -36.75 10.14
C ASP A 174 -22.11 -38.16 10.55
N GLY A 175 -22.51 -39.19 9.80
CA GLY A 175 -22.17 -40.57 10.03
C GLY A 175 -22.77 -41.13 11.34
N PRO A 176 -22.57 -42.43 11.62
CA PRO A 176 -23.17 -43.06 12.79
C PRO A 176 -22.63 -42.53 14.13
N SER A 177 -21.39 -42.02 14.15
CA SER A 177 -20.73 -41.50 15.36
C SER A 177 -21.08 -40.03 15.65
N GLY A 178 -21.63 -39.30 14.67
CA GLY A 178 -21.83 -37.86 14.74
C GLY A 178 -20.53 -37.04 14.76
N LYS A 179 -19.36 -37.68 14.63
CA LYS A 179 -18.02 -37.06 14.72
C LYS A 179 -17.28 -37.04 13.38
N ASP A 180 -17.77 -37.76 12.39
CA ASP A 180 -17.12 -37.97 11.10
C ASP A 180 -18.09 -37.59 9.98
N ALA A 181 -18.06 -36.31 9.58
CA ALA A 181 -18.95 -35.79 8.56
C ALA A 181 -18.44 -36.10 7.15
N ARG A 182 -19.28 -36.72 6.32
CA ARG A 182 -19.08 -36.84 4.87
C ARG A 182 -19.83 -35.72 4.17
N LEU A 183 -19.13 -35.03 3.28
CA LEU A 183 -19.66 -33.89 2.54
C LEU A 183 -19.69 -34.22 1.06
N THR A 184 -20.89 -34.19 0.48
CA THR A 184 -21.09 -34.44 -0.96
C THR A 184 -21.61 -33.17 -1.61
N PHE A 185 -20.81 -32.60 -2.51
CA PHE A 185 -21.19 -31.49 -3.36
C PHE A 185 -21.71 -32.04 -4.69
N THR A 186 -23.01 -31.95 -4.92
CA THR A 186 -23.66 -32.45 -6.14
C THR A 186 -23.91 -31.30 -7.08
N GLY A 187 -23.18 -31.28 -8.19
CA GLY A 187 -23.33 -30.32 -9.28
C GLY A 187 -24.43 -30.75 -10.26
N GLU A 188 -25.29 -29.81 -10.60
CA GLU A 188 -26.28 -29.89 -11.66
C GLU A 188 -25.93 -28.84 -12.72
N PRO A 189 -25.12 -29.19 -13.75
CA PRO A 189 -24.60 -28.21 -14.71
C PRO A 189 -25.70 -27.49 -15.51
N SER A 190 -26.83 -28.15 -15.78
CA SER A 190 -27.85 -27.66 -16.73
C SER A 190 -27.28 -27.49 -18.15
N LYS A 191 -27.79 -26.54 -18.94
CA LYS A 191 -27.39 -26.27 -20.32
C LYS A 191 -26.16 -25.37 -20.42
N ILE A 192 -25.36 -25.61 -21.46
CA ILE A 192 -24.32 -24.67 -21.89
C ILE A 192 -25.00 -23.42 -22.47
N ALA A 193 -24.44 -22.26 -22.17
CA ALA A 193 -24.91 -21.01 -22.74
C ALA A 193 -23.76 -20.08 -23.11
N HIS A 194 -24.06 -19.18 -24.05
CA HIS A 194 -23.18 -18.15 -24.55
C HIS A 194 -23.65 -16.78 -24.07
N VAL A 195 -22.73 -15.81 -24.05
CA VAL A 195 -23.09 -14.41 -23.79
C VAL A 195 -23.98 -13.92 -24.93
N GLY A 196 -25.17 -13.43 -24.59
CA GLY A 196 -26.11 -12.83 -25.54
C GLY A 196 -25.88 -11.32 -25.73
N PRO A 197 -26.93 -10.59 -26.15
CA PRO A 197 -26.88 -9.14 -26.30
C PRO A 197 -26.52 -8.43 -24.98
N ILE A 198 -25.72 -7.35 -25.09
CA ILE A 198 -25.27 -6.54 -23.96
C ILE A 198 -25.98 -5.19 -23.96
N GLU A 199 -26.85 -5.00 -22.97
CA GLU A 199 -27.52 -3.74 -22.67
C GLU A 199 -26.71 -2.94 -21.65
N ILE A 200 -26.48 -1.65 -21.90
CA ILE A 200 -25.78 -0.75 -20.98
C ILE A 200 -26.76 0.31 -20.51
N ALA A 201 -26.83 0.54 -19.21
CA ALA A 201 -27.76 1.50 -18.61
C ALA A 201 -27.11 2.32 -17.50
N GLY A 202 -27.55 3.58 -17.38
CA GLY A 202 -27.19 4.48 -16.27
C GLY A 202 -25.96 5.37 -16.51
N ASN A 203 -25.30 5.23 -17.66
CA ASN A 203 -24.32 6.21 -18.13
C ASN A 203 -25.03 7.47 -18.68
N LYS A 204 -24.54 8.63 -18.27
CA LYS A 204 -25.06 9.96 -18.62
C LYS A 204 -24.02 10.78 -19.37
N SER A 205 -22.83 10.94 -18.79
CA SER A 205 -21.71 11.71 -19.37
C SER A 205 -20.59 10.82 -19.90
N VAL A 206 -20.54 9.55 -19.48
CA VAL A 206 -19.59 8.56 -19.98
C VAL A 206 -20.17 7.86 -21.20
N GLY A 207 -19.42 7.85 -22.31
CA GLY A 207 -19.85 7.18 -23.53
C GLY A 207 -19.91 5.66 -23.37
N GLU A 208 -20.87 5.00 -24.01
CA GLU A 208 -21.01 3.53 -23.96
C GLU A 208 -19.74 2.80 -24.40
N ASN A 209 -19.00 3.35 -25.36
CA ASN A 209 -17.75 2.76 -25.85
C ASN A 209 -16.70 2.59 -24.74
N VAL A 210 -16.69 3.49 -23.75
CA VAL A 210 -15.82 3.41 -22.57
C VAL A 210 -16.21 2.21 -21.70
N ILE A 211 -17.51 1.93 -21.57
CA ILE A 211 -17.99 0.78 -20.79
C ILE A 211 -17.73 -0.51 -21.57
N ARG A 212 -18.07 -0.54 -22.87
CA ARG A 212 -17.90 -1.72 -23.73
C ARG A 212 -16.46 -2.18 -23.82
N ARG A 213 -15.48 -1.27 -23.89
CA ARG A 213 -14.06 -1.65 -23.98
C ARG A 213 -13.49 -2.26 -22.70
N GLU A 214 -14.11 -2.03 -21.54
CA GLU A 214 -13.72 -2.70 -20.29
C GLU A 214 -14.27 -4.11 -20.17
N LEU A 215 -15.30 -4.44 -20.97
CA LEU A 215 -15.85 -5.78 -21.02
C LEU A 215 -14.84 -6.73 -21.68
N THR A 216 -14.48 -7.79 -20.97
CA THR A 216 -13.54 -8.82 -21.44
C THR A 216 -14.22 -9.98 -22.17
N PHE A 217 -15.53 -9.85 -22.41
CA PHE A 217 -16.37 -10.78 -23.14
C PHE A 217 -17.15 -10.04 -24.23
N LYS A 218 -17.60 -10.78 -25.23
CA LYS A 218 -18.43 -10.30 -26.34
C LYS A 218 -19.63 -11.23 -26.54
N PRO A 219 -20.71 -10.76 -27.17
CA PRO A 219 -21.80 -11.64 -27.60
C PRO A 219 -21.26 -12.81 -28.43
N GLY A 220 -21.74 -14.02 -28.16
CA GLY A 220 -21.29 -15.28 -28.75
C GLY A 220 -20.18 -16.02 -27.98
N ASP A 221 -19.46 -15.34 -27.07
CA ASP A 221 -18.47 -16.02 -26.23
C ASP A 221 -19.12 -17.04 -25.30
N LEU A 222 -18.42 -18.13 -24.98
CA LEU A 222 -18.86 -19.07 -23.94
C LEU A 222 -19.01 -18.32 -22.61
N TYR A 223 -20.15 -18.52 -21.92
CA TYR A 223 -20.40 -17.87 -20.63
C TYR A 223 -19.33 -18.28 -19.62
N ARG A 224 -18.68 -17.28 -19.00
CA ARG A 224 -17.71 -17.48 -17.93
C ARG A 224 -17.91 -16.44 -16.84
N ARG A 225 -18.14 -16.89 -15.61
CA ARG A 225 -18.41 -16.02 -14.47
C ARG A 225 -17.19 -15.17 -14.11
N SER A 226 -16.00 -15.75 -14.15
CA SER A 226 -14.70 -15.10 -13.95
C SER A 226 -14.49 -13.91 -14.88
N VAL A 227 -14.83 -14.05 -16.16
CA VAL A 227 -14.71 -12.99 -17.17
C VAL A 227 -15.71 -11.85 -16.92
N ILE A 228 -16.92 -12.18 -16.46
CA ILE A 228 -17.91 -11.17 -16.04
C ILE A 228 -17.42 -10.40 -14.80
N GLN A 229 -16.94 -11.11 -13.78
CA GLN A 229 -16.41 -10.48 -12.56
C GLN A 229 -15.17 -9.62 -12.83
N GLU A 230 -14.29 -10.06 -13.73
CA GLU A 230 -13.13 -9.28 -14.19
C GLU A 230 -13.57 -8.00 -14.89
N SER A 231 -14.54 -8.08 -15.79
CA SER A 231 -15.11 -6.91 -16.47
C SER A 231 -15.72 -5.92 -15.47
N GLN A 232 -16.44 -6.42 -14.47
CA GLN A 232 -16.99 -5.59 -13.39
C GLN A 232 -15.87 -4.91 -12.58
N ARG A 233 -14.79 -5.63 -12.25
CA ARG A 233 -13.62 -5.06 -11.56
C ARG A 233 -12.95 -3.96 -12.38
N ARG A 234 -12.80 -4.15 -13.70
CA ARG A 234 -12.25 -3.15 -14.62
C ARG A 234 -13.10 -1.88 -14.68
N LEU A 235 -14.43 -2.02 -14.70
CA LEU A 235 -15.33 -0.87 -14.64
C LEU A 235 -15.17 -0.08 -13.34
N TYR A 236 -15.03 -0.74 -12.19
CA TYR A 236 -14.69 -0.07 -10.93
C TYR A 236 -13.31 0.59 -10.97
N GLY A 237 -12.33 -0.07 -11.60
CA GLY A 237 -10.97 0.44 -11.77
C GLY A 237 -10.85 1.70 -12.62
N LEU A 238 -11.86 2.03 -13.44
CA LEU A 238 -11.90 3.32 -14.15
C LEU A 238 -12.15 4.52 -13.23
N GLU A 239 -12.64 4.29 -12.01
CA GLU A 239 -12.99 5.33 -11.03
C GLU A 239 -14.07 6.33 -11.51
N LEU A 240 -14.70 6.06 -12.65
CA LEU A 240 -15.81 6.84 -13.24
C LEU A 240 -17.16 6.54 -12.60
N PHE A 241 -17.28 5.35 -12.00
CA PHE A 241 -18.54 4.82 -11.51
C PHE A 241 -18.46 4.56 -10.00
N GLN A 242 -19.45 5.04 -9.27
CA GLN A 242 -19.65 4.67 -7.86
C GLN A 242 -20.26 3.27 -7.72
N PHE A 243 -20.94 2.80 -8.77
CA PHE A 243 -21.57 1.49 -8.83
C PHE A 243 -21.46 0.92 -10.24
N ALA A 244 -21.06 -0.33 -10.36
CA ALA A 244 -21.06 -1.09 -11.61
C ALA A 244 -21.50 -2.52 -11.30
N ASN A 245 -22.60 -2.95 -11.90
CA ASN A 245 -23.11 -4.31 -11.79
C ASN A 245 -23.30 -4.90 -13.18
N ILE A 246 -22.83 -6.14 -13.34
CA ILE A 246 -23.03 -6.91 -14.57
C ILE A 246 -23.83 -8.15 -14.21
N GLU A 247 -25.07 -8.21 -14.69
CA GLU A 247 -26.00 -9.26 -14.34
C GLU A 247 -26.62 -9.92 -15.59
N PRO A 248 -26.80 -11.24 -15.57
CA PRO A 248 -27.59 -11.92 -16.58
C PRO A 248 -29.08 -11.63 -16.38
N LEU A 249 -29.80 -11.36 -17.46
CA LEU A 249 -31.24 -11.18 -17.46
C LEU A 249 -31.96 -12.51 -17.74
N ASN A 250 -33.21 -12.61 -17.27
CA ASN A 250 -34.12 -13.71 -17.57
C ASN A 250 -33.52 -15.11 -17.30
N THR A 251 -32.72 -15.25 -16.25
CA THR A 251 -32.05 -16.52 -15.90
C THR A 251 -33.01 -17.66 -15.62
N GLU A 252 -34.25 -17.35 -15.22
CA GLU A 252 -35.33 -18.31 -15.01
C GLU A 252 -35.74 -19.03 -16.31
N LEU A 253 -35.63 -18.37 -17.46
CA LEU A 253 -35.95 -18.94 -18.77
C LEU A 253 -34.83 -19.83 -19.32
N GLN A 254 -33.65 -19.81 -18.68
CA GLN A 254 -32.44 -20.52 -19.09
C GLN A 254 -32.13 -20.42 -20.60
N PRO A 255 -32.08 -19.20 -21.18
CA PRO A 255 -31.77 -19.05 -22.60
C PRO A 255 -30.34 -19.53 -22.92
N GLU A 256 -30.16 -20.10 -24.11
CA GLU A 256 -28.85 -20.51 -24.64
C GLU A 256 -27.95 -19.31 -24.95
N GLU A 257 -28.55 -18.16 -25.25
CA GLU A 257 -27.87 -16.86 -25.30
C GLU A 257 -28.32 -16.01 -24.12
N VAL A 258 -27.44 -15.82 -23.14
CA VAL A 258 -27.77 -15.12 -21.89
C VAL A 258 -27.70 -13.62 -22.10
N PRO A 259 -28.83 -12.87 -22.13
CA PRO A 259 -28.77 -11.43 -22.27
C PRO A 259 -28.11 -10.83 -21.02
N ILE A 260 -27.16 -9.91 -21.21
CA ILE A 260 -26.42 -9.30 -20.11
C ILE A 260 -26.80 -7.84 -19.99
N ARG A 261 -27.10 -7.39 -18.77
CA ARG A 261 -27.26 -5.98 -18.44
C ARG A 261 -26.07 -5.48 -17.64
N VAL A 262 -25.49 -4.39 -18.11
CA VAL A 262 -24.45 -3.63 -17.43
C VAL A 262 -25.08 -2.36 -16.89
N THR A 263 -25.34 -2.33 -15.59
CA THR A 263 -25.91 -1.19 -14.90
C THR A 263 -24.80 -0.42 -14.22
N VAL A 264 -24.61 0.84 -14.60
CA VAL A 264 -23.62 1.73 -14.00
C VAL A 264 -24.28 2.95 -13.36
N ALA A 265 -23.69 3.47 -12.31
CA ALA A 265 -24.01 4.80 -11.79
C ALA A 265 -22.72 5.62 -11.76
N GLU A 266 -22.70 6.70 -12.53
CA GLU A 266 -21.57 7.64 -12.54
C GLU A 266 -21.36 8.24 -11.15
N GLY A 267 -20.09 8.25 -10.73
CA GLY A 267 -19.66 8.91 -9.49
C GLY A 267 -19.26 10.36 -9.73
N ASN A 268 -18.78 11.04 -8.68
CA ASN A 268 -18.19 12.35 -8.86
C ASN A 268 -16.84 12.22 -9.60
N HIS A 269 -16.79 12.80 -10.80
CA HIS A 269 -15.64 12.79 -11.70
C HIS A 269 -14.54 13.77 -11.27
N GLN A 270 -14.84 14.72 -10.41
CA GLN A 270 -13.89 15.71 -9.92
C GLN A 270 -13.55 15.46 -8.46
N ARG A 271 -12.26 15.44 -8.15
CA ARG A 271 -11.75 15.20 -6.81
C ARG A 271 -10.72 16.25 -6.47
N VAL A 272 -10.81 16.73 -5.24
CA VAL A 272 -9.81 17.63 -4.65
C VAL A 272 -9.24 16.93 -3.43
N ASN A 273 -7.95 16.65 -3.45
CA ASN A 273 -7.23 16.14 -2.30
C ASN A 273 -6.41 17.28 -1.69
N PHE A 274 -6.50 17.45 -0.37
CA PHE A 274 -5.71 18.41 0.36
C PHE A 274 -4.93 17.69 1.46
N GLY A 275 -3.61 17.82 1.41
CA GLY A 275 -2.67 17.22 2.35
C GLY A 275 -1.91 18.31 3.11
N VAL A 276 -1.74 18.12 4.42
CA VAL A 276 -0.82 18.91 5.23
C VAL A 276 0.09 17.97 6.00
N GLY A 277 1.34 18.36 6.17
CA GLY A 277 2.31 17.56 6.89
C GLY A 277 3.40 18.39 7.53
N TYR A 278 4.13 17.76 8.45
CA TYR A 278 5.33 18.34 9.03
C TYR A 278 6.45 17.31 9.02
N GLY A 279 7.64 17.72 8.61
CA GLY A 279 8.84 16.91 8.64
C GLY A 279 10.03 17.66 9.24
N THR A 280 10.98 16.94 9.83
CA THR A 280 12.23 17.55 10.33
C THR A 280 12.97 18.35 9.26
N GLU A 281 12.92 17.89 8.01
CA GLU A 281 13.60 18.49 6.86
C GLU A 281 12.69 19.43 6.08
N GLU A 282 11.58 18.92 5.54
CA GLU A 282 10.60 19.67 4.74
C GLU A 282 9.88 20.78 5.50
N LYS A 283 9.91 20.73 6.84
CA LYS A 283 9.10 21.56 7.74
C LYS A 283 7.63 21.39 7.41
N ALA A 284 6.84 22.45 7.50
CA ALA A 284 5.45 22.42 7.09
C ALA A 284 5.37 22.20 5.57
N ARG A 285 4.52 21.27 5.16
CA ARG A 285 4.17 21.03 3.76
C ARG A 285 2.66 21.11 3.57
N VAL A 286 2.28 21.60 2.40
CA VAL A 286 0.91 21.65 1.90
C VAL A 286 0.94 21.03 0.51
N ASP A 287 0.04 20.09 0.27
CA ASP A 287 -0.17 19.43 -1.01
C ASP A 287 -1.64 19.65 -1.38
N ALA A 288 -1.90 20.13 -2.58
CA ALA A 288 -3.25 20.31 -3.11
C ALA A 288 -3.30 19.68 -4.50
N GLU A 289 -4.20 18.74 -4.70
CA GLU A 289 -4.35 18.00 -5.94
C GLU A 289 -5.79 18.13 -6.42
N TYR A 290 -5.98 18.59 -7.65
CA TYR A 290 -7.23 18.52 -8.36
C TYR A 290 -7.11 17.45 -9.43
N HIS A 291 -8.06 16.53 -9.48
CA HIS A 291 -8.09 15.47 -10.48
C HIS A 291 -9.49 15.37 -11.08
N HIS A 292 -9.59 15.42 -12.40
CA HIS A 292 -10.82 15.27 -13.15
C HIS A 292 -10.72 14.03 -14.03
N VAL A 293 -11.45 12.98 -13.65
CA VAL A 293 -11.61 11.75 -14.44
C VAL A 293 -12.70 11.97 -15.51
N ASN A 294 -12.57 11.41 -16.70
CA ASN A 294 -13.44 11.71 -17.86
C ASN A 294 -13.36 13.16 -18.39
N PHE A 295 -12.22 13.83 -18.22
CA PHE A 295 -12.00 15.17 -18.76
C PHE A 295 -12.09 15.17 -20.28
N LEU A 296 -13.04 15.92 -20.86
CA LEU A 296 -13.38 15.91 -22.29
C LEU A 296 -13.90 14.54 -22.81
N GLY A 297 -14.34 13.64 -21.94
CA GLY A 297 -14.86 12.33 -22.30
C GLY A 297 -13.80 11.22 -22.43
N ASP A 298 -14.22 10.06 -22.95
CA ASP A 298 -13.38 8.88 -23.25
C ASP A 298 -12.57 8.30 -22.08
N ALA A 299 -12.93 8.61 -20.83
CA ALA A 299 -12.14 8.29 -19.63
C ALA A 299 -10.75 8.94 -19.58
N ARG A 300 -10.51 10.00 -20.35
CA ARG A 300 -9.29 10.81 -20.20
C ARG A 300 -9.27 11.42 -18.81
N SER A 301 -8.10 11.60 -18.23
CA SER A 301 -7.97 12.32 -16.96
C SER A 301 -7.07 13.53 -17.09
N ALA A 302 -7.38 14.58 -16.35
CA ALA A 302 -6.54 15.75 -16.24
C ALA A 302 -6.36 16.10 -14.76
N GLY A 303 -5.15 16.45 -14.38
CA GLY A 303 -4.76 16.73 -13.02
C GLY A 303 -3.97 18.02 -12.89
N ALA A 304 -4.05 18.61 -11.70
CA ALA A 304 -3.20 19.69 -11.26
C ALA A 304 -2.74 19.41 -9.83
N HIS A 305 -1.43 19.28 -9.65
CA HIS A 305 -0.79 19.05 -8.36
C HIS A 305 0.05 20.27 -7.97
N VAL A 306 -0.31 20.88 -6.85
CA VAL A 306 0.39 22.01 -6.24
C VAL A 306 1.02 21.54 -4.95
N ARG A 307 2.32 21.76 -4.81
CA ARG A 307 3.06 21.46 -3.57
C ARG A 307 3.74 22.72 -3.06
N TRP A 308 3.73 22.89 -1.75
CA TRP A 308 4.48 23.94 -1.07
C TRP A 308 5.09 23.41 0.22
N SER A 309 6.39 23.58 0.37
CA SER A 309 7.14 23.25 1.59
C SER A 309 8.40 24.12 1.71
N LYS A 310 9.21 23.88 2.74
CA LYS A 310 10.53 24.54 2.82
C LYS A 310 11.48 24.08 1.69
N LEU A 311 11.34 22.84 1.21
CA LEU A 311 12.23 22.25 0.21
C LEU A 311 11.66 22.36 -1.19
N ASP A 312 10.43 21.92 -1.40
CA ASP A 312 9.79 21.86 -2.72
C ASP A 312 8.63 22.84 -2.82
N ARG A 313 8.55 23.54 -3.95
CA ARG A 313 7.40 24.38 -4.31
C ARG A 313 7.16 24.28 -5.81
N GLY A 314 5.94 24.05 -6.23
CA GLY A 314 5.68 24.00 -7.66
C GLY A 314 4.28 23.60 -8.02
N VAL A 315 4.03 23.63 -9.31
CA VAL A 315 2.81 23.13 -9.93
C VAL A 315 3.20 22.13 -11.00
N ARG A 316 2.46 21.02 -11.04
CA ARG A 316 2.49 20.04 -12.12
C ARG A 316 1.08 19.92 -12.66
N LEU A 317 0.95 19.95 -13.97
CA LEU A 317 -0.27 19.66 -14.70
C LEU A 317 -0.05 18.35 -15.44
N ASP A 318 -1.03 17.46 -15.39
CA ASP A 318 -0.98 16.19 -16.10
C ASP A 318 -2.25 15.99 -16.92
N PHE A 319 -2.08 15.34 -18.07
CA PHE A 319 -3.16 14.88 -18.92
C PHE A 319 -2.87 13.45 -19.35
N ASN A 320 -3.80 12.55 -19.09
CA ASN A 320 -3.67 11.14 -19.39
C ASN A 320 -4.74 10.70 -20.39
N GLN A 321 -4.28 10.19 -21.54
CA GLN A 321 -5.09 9.49 -22.52
C GLN A 321 -4.90 7.99 -22.32
N PRO A 322 -5.84 7.29 -21.67
CA PRO A 322 -5.78 5.84 -21.57
C PRO A 322 -6.17 5.20 -22.91
N TYR A 323 -5.82 3.93 -23.10
CA TYR A 323 -6.18 3.14 -24.30
C TYR A 323 -5.70 3.75 -25.64
N LEU A 324 -4.50 4.34 -25.72
CA LEU A 324 -4.04 5.09 -26.92
C LEU A 324 -4.01 4.22 -28.20
N ILE A 325 -3.40 3.04 -28.13
CA ILE A 325 -3.21 2.12 -29.28
C ILE A 325 -3.87 0.76 -28.99
N ARG A 326 -3.67 0.27 -27.77
CA ARG A 326 -4.28 -0.98 -27.26
C ARG A 326 -4.68 -0.75 -25.80
N PRO A 327 -5.55 -1.61 -25.22
CA PRO A 327 -6.06 -1.37 -23.87
C PRO A 327 -5.03 -1.28 -22.75
N HIS A 328 -3.86 -1.85 -22.97
CA HIS A 328 -2.77 -1.88 -22.01
C HIS A 328 -1.81 -0.68 -22.15
N PHE A 329 -2.06 0.26 -23.07
CA PHE A 329 -1.22 1.42 -23.31
C PHE A 329 -1.93 2.73 -22.95
N SER A 330 -1.27 3.57 -22.17
CA SER A 330 -1.71 4.94 -21.88
C SER A 330 -0.61 5.95 -22.24
N LEU A 331 -1.01 7.15 -22.63
CA LEU A 331 -0.11 8.27 -22.88
C LEU A 331 -0.40 9.37 -21.88
N THR A 332 0.62 9.76 -21.11
CA THR A 332 0.54 10.83 -20.13
C THR A 332 1.44 11.98 -20.57
N GLY A 333 0.87 13.17 -20.72
CA GLY A 333 1.62 14.41 -20.87
C GLY A 333 1.65 15.14 -19.54
N GLU A 334 2.83 15.52 -19.09
CA GLU A 334 3.05 16.28 -17.87
C GLU A 334 3.73 17.60 -18.22
N GLY A 335 3.26 18.70 -17.64
CA GLY A 335 3.93 19.99 -17.66
C GLY A 335 4.22 20.44 -16.23
N GLN A 336 5.40 20.98 -15.96
CA GLN A 336 5.77 21.40 -14.61
C GLN A 336 6.57 22.69 -14.56
N GLN A 337 6.40 23.39 -13.44
CA GLN A 337 7.30 24.44 -12.98
C GLN A 337 7.58 24.18 -11.50
N TRP A 338 8.81 23.78 -11.20
CA TRP A 338 9.19 23.23 -9.91
C TRP A 338 10.44 23.89 -9.35
N TYR A 339 10.37 24.29 -8.08
CA TYR A 339 11.44 24.93 -7.35
C TYR A 339 11.89 24.01 -6.21
N THR A 340 13.18 23.70 -6.20
CA THR A 340 13.82 22.88 -5.16
C THR A 340 14.82 23.74 -4.40
N PHE A 341 14.73 23.75 -3.07
CA PHE A 341 15.59 24.50 -2.16
C PHE A 341 16.19 23.55 -1.15
N THR A 342 17.39 23.05 -1.42
CA THR A 342 18.11 22.13 -0.52
C THR A 342 19.28 22.83 0.16
N PRO A 343 19.90 22.21 1.19
CA PRO A 343 21.14 22.73 1.76
C PRO A 343 22.32 22.76 0.77
N ALA A 344 22.32 21.90 -0.26
CA ALA A 344 23.41 21.81 -1.23
C ALA A 344 23.20 22.72 -2.46
N TYR A 345 21.96 22.82 -2.95
CA TYR A 345 21.61 23.61 -4.12
C TYR A 345 20.18 24.14 -4.10
N ARG A 346 19.94 25.15 -4.93
CA ARG A 346 18.63 25.54 -5.43
C ARG A 346 18.49 25.12 -6.89
N SER A 347 17.31 24.68 -7.31
CA SER A 347 17.01 24.46 -8.73
C SER A 347 15.61 24.90 -9.10
N ILE A 348 15.46 25.33 -10.36
CA ILE A 348 14.20 25.67 -10.99
C ILE A 348 14.12 24.84 -12.28
N VAL A 349 13.11 23.99 -12.35
CA VAL A 349 12.84 23.14 -13.52
C VAL A 349 11.52 23.55 -14.13
N THR A 350 11.55 23.93 -15.40
CA THR A 350 10.33 24.24 -16.17
C THR A 350 10.34 23.44 -17.45
N GLY A 351 9.30 22.67 -17.72
CA GLY A 351 9.24 21.90 -18.95
C GLY A 351 8.10 20.91 -19.02
N ALA A 352 8.25 19.96 -19.95
CA ALA A 352 7.25 18.95 -20.21
C ALA A 352 7.87 17.55 -20.36
N LYS A 353 7.08 16.54 -20.02
CA LYS A 353 7.43 15.13 -20.15
C LYS A 353 6.24 14.39 -20.78
N MET A 354 6.51 13.59 -21.81
CA MET A 354 5.52 12.69 -22.39
C MET A 354 5.90 11.26 -22.05
N ILE A 355 4.94 10.46 -21.59
CA ILE A 355 5.15 9.12 -21.03
C ILE A 355 4.18 8.14 -21.69
N LEU A 356 4.71 7.16 -22.42
CA LEU A 356 3.95 6.01 -22.90
C LEU A 356 4.10 4.88 -21.91
N THR A 357 3.02 4.55 -21.20
CA THR A 357 3.00 3.46 -20.20
C THR A 357 2.34 2.23 -20.78
N HIS A 358 2.95 1.06 -20.60
CA HIS A 358 2.36 -0.25 -20.87
C HIS A 358 2.16 -1.03 -19.57
N ARG A 359 0.91 -1.38 -19.26
CA ARG A 359 0.57 -2.22 -18.11
C ARG A 359 0.40 -3.67 -18.56
N ALA A 360 1.43 -4.49 -18.37
CA ALA A 360 1.41 -5.90 -18.78
C ALA A 360 0.46 -6.74 -17.91
N ASN A 361 0.35 -6.43 -16.62
CA ASN A 361 -0.60 -7.02 -15.69
C ASN A 361 -0.77 -6.10 -14.46
N GLU A 362 -1.56 -6.53 -13.46
CA GLU A 362 -1.79 -5.78 -12.21
C GLU A 362 -0.52 -5.49 -11.41
N ARG A 363 0.55 -6.25 -11.64
CA ARG A 363 1.80 -6.19 -10.87
C ARG A 363 2.96 -5.55 -11.62
N THR A 364 2.91 -5.51 -12.95
CA THR A 364 4.05 -5.19 -13.82
C THR A 364 3.67 -4.16 -14.87
N SER A 365 4.45 -3.09 -14.94
CA SER A 365 4.34 -2.07 -15.97
C SER A 365 5.71 -1.56 -16.39
N TRP A 366 5.84 -1.15 -17.64
CA TRP A 366 6.98 -0.39 -18.11
C TRP A 366 6.51 0.88 -18.78
N ALA A 367 7.36 1.91 -18.81
CA ALA A 367 7.08 3.17 -19.48
C ALA A 367 8.29 3.64 -20.27
N ALA A 368 8.05 4.24 -21.43
CA ALA A 368 9.04 4.99 -22.18
C ALA A 368 8.65 6.47 -22.12
N SER A 369 9.62 7.35 -21.89
CA SER A 369 9.35 8.79 -21.79
C SER A 369 10.30 9.63 -22.62
N ILE A 370 9.80 10.79 -23.04
CA ILE A 370 10.61 11.87 -23.62
C ILE A 370 10.40 13.11 -22.76
N THR A 371 11.51 13.71 -22.33
CA THR A 371 11.55 14.87 -21.44
C THR A 371 12.18 16.04 -22.17
N SER A 372 11.61 17.23 -22.02
CA SER A 372 12.17 18.50 -22.48
C SER A 372 11.98 19.55 -21.39
N GLU A 373 13.06 19.85 -20.67
CA GLU A 373 13.05 20.71 -19.50
C GLU A 373 14.17 21.75 -19.57
N HIS A 374 13.90 22.94 -19.07
CA HIS A 374 14.91 23.94 -18.77
C HIS A 374 15.24 23.86 -17.29
N ASP A 375 16.50 23.54 -16.97
CA ASP A 375 17.02 23.47 -15.60
C ASP A 375 17.94 24.66 -15.35
N SER A 376 17.61 25.41 -14.30
CA SER A 376 18.44 26.46 -13.73
C SER A 376 18.79 26.07 -12.30
N SER A 377 20.05 25.74 -12.07
CA SER A 377 20.57 25.26 -10.79
C SER A 377 21.65 26.18 -10.26
N ALA A 378 21.70 26.37 -8.95
CA ALA A 378 22.79 27.09 -8.31
C ALA A 378 23.19 26.44 -7.00
N ILE A 379 24.48 26.42 -6.73
CA ILE A 379 25.02 25.92 -5.47
C ILE A 379 24.75 26.90 -4.32
N ALA A 380 24.81 26.42 -3.08
CA ALA A 380 24.59 27.26 -1.91
C ALA A 380 25.59 28.44 -1.81
N ASN A 381 25.10 29.65 -1.50
CA ASN A 381 25.90 30.89 -1.52
C ASN A 381 27.14 30.88 -0.62
N ASN A 382 27.14 30.10 0.46
CA ASN A 382 28.29 29.95 1.36
C ASN A 382 29.51 29.27 0.70
N VAL A 383 29.32 28.71 -0.50
CA VAL A 383 30.38 28.07 -1.31
C VAL A 383 31.11 29.13 -2.16
N LEU A 384 30.44 30.22 -2.56
CA LEU A 384 30.98 31.21 -3.49
C LEU A 384 32.06 32.13 -2.86
N SER A 385 32.10 32.22 -1.53
CA SER A 385 33.05 33.08 -0.81
C SER A 385 34.47 32.50 -0.74
N ASP A 386 34.66 31.23 -1.07
CA ASP A 386 35.95 30.55 -1.00
C ASP A 386 36.59 30.41 -2.39
N LEU A 387 37.67 31.17 -2.62
CA LEU A 387 38.38 31.21 -3.90
C LEU A 387 39.05 29.87 -4.26
N THR A 388 39.27 28.98 -3.29
CA THR A 388 39.84 27.64 -3.53
C THR A 388 38.86 26.71 -4.24
N LEU A 389 37.56 27.00 -4.19
CA LEU A 389 36.49 26.18 -4.76
C LEU A 389 36.24 26.43 -6.24
N ARG A 390 36.89 27.41 -6.86
CA ARG A 390 36.70 27.70 -8.29
C ARG A 390 36.99 26.50 -9.19
N GLN A 391 38.00 25.72 -8.86
CA GLN A 391 38.38 24.53 -9.64
C GLN A 391 37.33 23.41 -9.47
N ASP A 392 36.80 23.22 -8.27
CA ASP A 392 35.71 22.29 -7.98
C ASP A 392 34.39 22.72 -8.65
N LEU A 393 34.10 24.02 -8.73
CA LEU A 393 32.90 24.55 -9.39
C LEU A 393 32.95 24.39 -10.91
N ILE A 394 34.10 24.70 -11.53
CA ILE A 394 34.36 24.37 -12.96
C ILE A 394 34.21 22.87 -13.16
N ALA A 395 34.77 22.12 -12.19
CA ALA A 395 34.56 20.71 -11.92
C ALA A 395 33.10 20.32 -12.20
N LEU A 396 32.21 20.82 -11.37
CA LEU A 396 30.79 20.51 -11.38
C LEU A 396 29.99 21.13 -12.54
N GLY A 397 30.63 21.82 -13.49
CA GLY A 397 29.97 22.51 -14.59
C GLY A 397 29.19 23.76 -14.19
N LEU A 398 29.50 24.33 -13.02
CA LEU A 398 28.92 25.56 -12.51
C LEU A 398 29.79 26.76 -12.92
N ASP A 399 29.17 27.91 -13.19
CA ASP A 399 29.91 29.16 -13.40
C ASP A 399 30.69 29.49 -12.10
N PRO A 400 32.03 29.60 -12.14
CA PRO A 400 32.83 29.81 -10.93
C PRO A 400 32.68 31.20 -10.30
N ARG A 401 31.98 32.13 -10.95
CA ARG A 401 31.67 33.48 -10.44
C ARG A 401 30.31 33.53 -9.78
N THR A 402 29.32 32.88 -10.37
CA THR A 402 27.92 32.94 -9.91
C THR A 402 27.46 31.67 -9.18
N GLY A 403 28.15 30.54 -9.39
CA GLY A 403 27.79 29.23 -8.85
C GLY A 403 26.59 28.62 -9.54
N GLU A 404 26.21 29.14 -10.70
CA GLU A 404 24.99 28.78 -11.43
C GLU A 404 25.31 27.91 -12.65
N GLN A 405 24.37 27.03 -12.99
CA GLN A 405 24.36 26.23 -14.20
C GLN A 405 22.96 26.31 -14.80
N ASN A 406 22.90 26.62 -16.10
CA ASN A 406 21.66 26.77 -16.83
C ASN A 406 21.74 25.96 -18.11
N GLY A 407 20.70 25.20 -18.42
CA GLY A 407 20.71 24.36 -19.61
C GLY A 407 19.37 23.72 -19.90
N THR A 408 19.25 23.23 -21.13
CA THR A 408 18.08 22.46 -21.57
C THR A 408 18.39 20.97 -21.47
N LEU A 409 17.63 20.27 -20.62
CA LEU A 409 17.61 18.83 -20.51
C LEU A 409 16.60 18.25 -21.49
N ASN A 410 17.11 17.61 -22.55
CA ASN A 410 16.31 16.78 -23.43
C ASN A 410 16.74 15.33 -23.29
N ALA A 411 15.81 14.46 -22.91
CA ALA A 411 16.14 13.08 -22.53
C ALA A 411 15.09 12.06 -22.98
N LEU A 412 15.56 10.83 -23.21
CA LEU A 412 14.72 9.64 -23.34
C LEU A 412 14.86 8.79 -22.07
N GLY A 413 13.75 8.41 -21.48
CA GLY A 413 13.67 7.60 -20.28
C GLY A 413 13.01 6.25 -20.53
N PHE A 414 13.41 5.24 -19.78
CA PHE A 414 12.74 3.96 -19.67
C PHE A 414 12.59 3.58 -18.21
N ASP A 415 11.36 3.26 -17.81
CA ASP A 415 11.00 2.86 -16.45
C ASP A 415 10.41 1.45 -16.48
N LEU A 416 10.81 0.59 -15.54
CA LEU A 416 10.20 -0.72 -15.31
C LEU A 416 9.83 -0.82 -13.83
N GLN A 417 8.60 -1.23 -13.56
CA GLN A 417 8.10 -1.42 -12.19
C GLN A 417 7.44 -2.79 -12.07
N HIS A 418 7.74 -3.47 -10.97
CA HIS A 418 7.11 -4.73 -10.59
C HIS A 418 6.84 -4.75 -9.08
N SER A 419 5.60 -5.03 -8.67
CA SER A 419 5.22 -5.08 -7.25
C SER A 419 4.33 -6.28 -6.94
N THR A 420 4.73 -7.05 -5.92
CA THR A 420 3.93 -8.12 -5.29
C THR A 420 3.56 -7.77 -3.86
N ALA A 421 3.89 -6.55 -3.41
CA ALA A 421 3.63 -6.10 -2.06
C ALA A 421 2.11 -6.07 -1.76
N ASP A 422 1.74 -6.49 -0.55
CA ASP A 422 0.35 -6.55 -0.11
C ASP A 422 -0.31 -5.18 0.06
N ASN A 423 0.46 -4.16 0.43
CA ASN A 423 -0.01 -2.79 0.58
C ASN A 423 1.13 -1.80 0.24
N LEU A 424 0.86 -0.78 -0.58
CA LEU A 424 1.88 0.19 -1.00
C LEU A 424 2.30 1.18 0.11
N LEU A 425 1.43 1.48 1.07
CA LEU A 425 1.68 2.45 2.16
C LEU A 425 2.25 1.78 3.41
N ASN A 426 1.91 0.52 3.65
CA ASN A 426 2.38 -0.26 4.80
C ASN A 426 2.48 -1.75 4.46
N ALA A 427 3.47 -2.10 3.64
CA ALA A 427 3.71 -3.48 3.22
C ALA A 427 4.19 -4.37 4.38
N HIS A 428 3.63 -5.58 4.48
CA HIS A 428 4.06 -6.62 5.43
C HIS A 428 4.67 -7.83 4.74
N ARG A 429 4.35 -8.04 3.45
CA ARG A 429 4.86 -9.17 2.67
C ARG A 429 5.03 -8.83 1.20
N GLY A 430 5.95 -9.54 0.54
CA GLY A 430 6.20 -9.42 -0.89
C GLY A 430 7.37 -8.49 -1.19
N TYR A 431 7.49 -8.05 -2.44
CA TYR A 431 8.60 -7.21 -2.88
C TYR A 431 8.17 -6.19 -3.93
N GLN A 432 8.99 -5.16 -4.08
CA GLN A 432 8.87 -4.14 -5.11
C GLN A 432 10.23 -3.95 -5.79
N VAL A 433 10.22 -3.85 -7.11
CA VAL A 433 11.40 -3.54 -7.91
C VAL A 433 11.05 -2.43 -8.88
N ALA A 434 11.88 -1.40 -8.89
CA ALA A 434 11.84 -0.33 -9.88
C ALA A 434 13.21 -0.21 -10.54
N PHE A 435 13.22 -0.05 -11.86
CA PHE A 435 14.40 0.23 -12.66
C PHE A 435 14.13 1.45 -13.52
N HIS A 436 15.11 2.33 -13.62
CA HIS A 436 15.05 3.53 -14.45
C HIS A 436 16.34 3.64 -15.25
N ALA A 437 16.23 3.93 -16.53
CA ALA A 437 17.33 4.28 -17.40
C ALA A 437 16.99 5.57 -18.16
N GLU A 438 17.98 6.43 -18.35
CA GLU A 438 17.80 7.71 -19.03
C GLU A 438 19.02 8.02 -19.90
N GLN A 439 18.75 8.65 -21.04
CA GLN A 439 19.77 9.14 -21.96
C GLN A 439 19.44 10.59 -22.33
N ALA A 440 20.32 11.53 -21.99
CA ALA A 440 20.19 12.95 -22.32
C ALA A 440 21.19 13.40 -23.40
N GLY A 441 20.78 14.30 -24.29
CA GLY A 441 21.69 15.04 -25.20
C GLY A 441 22.15 14.34 -26.49
N ARG A 442 22.32 13.01 -26.49
CA ARG A 442 22.77 12.25 -27.68
C ARG A 442 21.67 12.01 -28.73
N ILE A 443 20.55 11.40 -28.34
CA ILE A 443 19.45 11.10 -29.30
C ILE A 443 18.57 12.33 -29.48
N VAL A 444 18.27 13.04 -28.39
CA VAL A 444 17.53 14.30 -28.41
C VAL A 444 18.49 15.43 -28.00
N PRO A 445 18.84 16.37 -28.90
CA PRO A 445 19.84 17.40 -28.62
C PRO A 445 19.46 18.30 -27.45
N GLY A 446 20.40 18.61 -26.56
CA GLY A 446 20.21 19.48 -25.40
C GLY A 446 21.57 19.98 -24.87
N THR A 447 21.56 20.80 -23.82
CA THR A 447 22.78 21.31 -23.18
C THR A 447 23.54 20.19 -22.45
N TYR A 448 22.80 19.27 -21.85
CA TYR A 448 23.36 18.18 -21.03
C TYR A 448 23.46 16.88 -21.84
N ASN A 449 24.51 16.08 -21.60
CA ASN A 449 24.77 14.84 -22.31
C ASN A 449 25.29 13.72 -21.38
N TYR A 450 24.42 12.79 -21.02
CA TYR A 450 24.76 11.69 -20.11
C TYR A 450 23.87 10.47 -20.30
N TYR A 451 24.30 9.37 -19.68
CA TYR A 451 23.48 8.20 -19.42
C TYR A 451 23.27 8.06 -17.92
N ALA A 452 22.06 7.76 -17.47
CA ALA A 452 21.79 7.45 -16.08
C ALA A 452 21.06 6.12 -15.95
N VAL A 453 21.37 5.36 -14.90
CA VAL A 453 20.67 4.14 -14.52
C VAL A 453 20.44 4.14 -13.02
N SER A 454 19.26 3.72 -12.58
CA SER A 454 19.00 3.49 -11.17
C SER A 454 18.08 2.30 -10.95
N ALA A 455 18.21 1.67 -9.79
CA ALA A 455 17.40 0.55 -9.36
C ALA A 455 17.02 0.72 -7.88
N ASP A 456 15.77 0.43 -7.54
CA ASP A 456 15.24 0.41 -6.17
C ASP A 456 14.54 -0.93 -5.96
N GLY A 457 15.05 -1.73 -5.01
CA GLY A 457 14.49 -3.01 -4.62
C GLY A 457 14.05 -2.95 -3.17
N ARG A 458 12.82 -3.39 -2.88
CA ARG A 458 12.27 -3.49 -1.52
C ARG A 458 11.72 -4.88 -1.29
N HIS A 459 11.97 -5.44 -0.12
CA HIS A 459 11.48 -6.76 0.26
C HIS A 459 10.91 -6.71 1.67
N TYR A 460 9.77 -7.37 1.87
CA TYR A 460 9.05 -7.41 3.14
C TYR A 460 8.81 -8.88 3.50
N LEU A 461 9.39 -9.31 4.61
CA LEU A 461 9.31 -10.68 5.12
C LEU A 461 8.60 -10.68 6.47
N PRO A 462 7.37 -11.23 6.58
CA PRO A 462 6.70 -11.37 7.87
C PRO A 462 7.39 -12.48 8.68
N ILE A 463 8.09 -12.12 9.75
CA ILE A 463 8.68 -13.08 10.70
C ILE A 463 7.58 -13.66 11.60
N THR A 464 6.62 -12.81 12.01
CA THR A 464 5.41 -13.20 12.74
C THR A 464 4.25 -12.34 12.25
N GLU A 465 3.03 -12.56 12.75
CA GLU A 465 1.87 -11.70 12.43
C GLU A 465 2.05 -10.23 12.83
N LYS A 466 2.98 -9.93 13.75
CA LYS A 466 3.23 -8.58 14.27
C LYS A 466 4.61 -8.05 13.92
N VAL A 467 5.50 -8.86 13.37
CA VAL A 467 6.90 -8.49 13.13
C VAL A 467 7.25 -8.73 11.68
N VAL A 468 7.73 -7.68 11.01
CA VAL A 468 8.14 -7.67 9.60
C VAL A 468 9.58 -7.21 9.50
N LEU A 469 10.38 -7.98 8.77
CA LEU A 469 11.70 -7.55 8.31
C LEU A 469 11.53 -6.87 6.96
N ALA A 470 11.88 -5.60 6.88
CA ALA A 470 11.81 -4.80 5.66
C ALA A 470 13.21 -4.40 5.20
N SER A 471 13.57 -4.80 3.99
CA SER A 471 14.87 -4.53 3.39
C SER A 471 14.69 -3.61 2.18
N ARG A 472 15.59 -2.66 2.00
CA ARG A 472 15.69 -1.83 0.80
C ARG A 472 17.10 -1.76 0.29
N LEU A 473 17.24 -1.86 -1.02
CA LEU A 473 18.47 -1.69 -1.76
C LEU A 473 18.25 -0.64 -2.85
N GLN A 474 19.13 0.35 -2.92
CA GLN A 474 19.08 1.39 -3.95
C GLN A 474 20.46 1.54 -4.59
N PHE A 475 20.46 1.62 -5.91
CA PHE A 475 21.66 1.81 -6.73
C PHE A 475 21.39 2.93 -7.73
N GLY A 476 22.38 3.79 -7.96
CA GLY A 476 22.29 4.84 -8.95
C GLY A 476 23.65 5.09 -9.59
N ASN A 477 23.65 5.32 -10.88
CA ASN A 477 24.83 5.75 -11.61
C ASN A 477 24.45 6.71 -12.75
N ILE A 478 25.25 7.75 -12.90
CA ILE A 478 25.24 8.71 -14.00
C ILE A 478 26.61 8.61 -14.67
N ARG A 479 26.64 8.62 -15.99
CA ARG A 479 27.84 8.61 -16.81
C ARG A 479 27.80 9.81 -17.76
N PRO A 480 28.58 10.88 -17.50
CA PRO A 480 28.71 11.97 -18.46
C PRO A 480 29.31 11.47 -19.78
N VAL A 481 28.92 12.08 -20.89
CA VAL A 481 29.41 11.75 -22.24
C VAL A 481 30.24 12.90 -22.78
N GLY A 482 31.53 12.65 -23.01
CA GLY A 482 32.50 13.68 -23.38
C GLY A 482 33.55 13.86 -22.28
N LEU A 483 34.48 14.80 -22.49
CA LEU A 483 35.53 15.13 -21.52
C LEU A 483 35.15 16.29 -20.59
N ASP A 484 34.04 16.99 -20.87
CA ASP A 484 33.59 18.14 -20.08
C ASP A 484 32.62 17.72 -18.97
N GLU A 485 32.84 18.19 -17.75
CA GLU A 485 31.99 17.88 -16.60
C GLU A 485 30.67 18.69 -16.55
N VAL A 486 30.48 19.63 -17.49
CA VAL A 486 29.24 20.41 -17.72
C VAL A 486 28.07 19.55 -18.26
N ASN A 487 28.34 18.28 -18.52
CA ASN A 487 27.42 17.39 -19.22
C ASN A 487 26.28 16.83 -18.36
N VAL A 488 26.29 17.04 -17.04
CA VAL A 488 25.23 16.58 -16.12
C VAL A 488 24.68 17.78 -15.34
N PRO A 489 23.34 17.93 -15.21
CA PRO A 489 22.75 18.94 -14.32
C PRO A 489 23.16 18.67 -12.87
N PHE A 490 23.62 19.69 -12.15
CA PHE A 490 24.00 19.58 -10.75
C PHE A 490 22.86 19.06 -9.88
N SER A 491 21.62 19.49 -10.17
CA SER A 491 20.39 19.06 -9.51
C SER A 491 20.12 17.55 -9.61
N LYS A 492 20.75 16.85 -10.56
CA LYS A 492 20.63 15.39 -10.75
C LYS A 492 21.70 14.57 -10.03
N LYS A 493 22.78 15.19 -9.52
CA LYS A 493 23.80 14.45 -8.77
C LYS A 493 23.20 13.79 -7.54
N TYR A 494 23.77 12.66 -7.15
CA TYR A 494 23.28 11.90 -5.99
C TYR A 494 23.78 12.51 -4.68
N PHE A 495 22.91 12.47 -3.68
CA PHE A 495 23.20 12.84 -2.30
C PHE A 495 22.47 11.88 -1.36
N LEU A 496 23.13 11.43 -0.30
CA LEU A 496 22.55 10.58 0.73
C LEU A 496 22.57 11.27 2.10
N GLY A 497 21.85 10.68 3.05
CA GLY A 497 21.61 11.22 4.38
C GLY A 497 20.23 11.88 4.51
N GLY A 498 19.65 11.77 5.69
CA GLY A 498 18.33 12.32 6.00
C GLY A 498 17.31 11.27 6.44
N ALA A 499 16.05 11.67 6.55
CA ALA A 499 14.99 10.82 7.09
C ALA A 499 14.61 9.63 6.19
N THR A 500 14.85 9.68 4.87
CA THR A 500 14.42 8.65 3.90
C THR A 500 15.57 7.91 3.21
N SER A 501 16.80 8.20 3.61
CA SER A 501 18.01 7.53 3.11
C SER A 501 18.81 6.95 4.28
N ILE A 502 19.94 7.55 4.65
CA ILE A 502 20.76 7.12 5.79
C ILE A 502 20.40 7.98 7.01
N ARG A 503 19.62 7.42 7.93
CA ARG A 503 19.23 8.11 9.18
C ARG A 503 20.45 8.32 10.07
N GLY A 504 20.33 9.19 11.06
CA GLY A 504 21.48 9.67 11.85
C GLY A 504 22.34 10.73 11.15
N TRP A 505 22.32 10.78 9.81
CA TRP A 505 22.92 11.86 9.02
C TRP A 505 21.89 12.92 8.66
N GLY A 506 22.35 14.14 8.41
CA GLY A 506 21.50 15.17 7.84
C GLY A 506 21.30 14.98 6.35
N ARG A 507 20.27 15.65 5.82
CA ARG A 507 20.02 15.69 4.38
C ARG A 507 21.30 16.08 3.64
N TYR A 508 21.73 15.20 2.74
CA TYR A 508 22.86 15.37 1.80
C TYR A 508 24.25 15.38 2.43
N GLU A 509 24.38 15.05 3.71
CA GLU A 509 25.68 14.99 4.40
C GLU A 509 26.53 13.77 4.03
N VAL A 510 25.93 12.73 3.44
CA VAL A 510 26.68 11.60 2.89
C VAL A 510 26.83 11.82 1.39
N SER A 511 27.94 12.48 1.04
CA SER A 511 28.31 12.81 -0.34
C SER A 511 29.83 13.06 -0.45
N PRO A 512 30.40 13.04 -1.67
CA PRO A 512 31.70 13.64 -1.92
C PRO A 512 31.72 15.09 -1.42
N LEU A 513 32.83 15.46 -0.80
CA LEU A 513 33.06 16.80 -0.27
C LEU A 513 34.04 17.55 -1.15
N SER A 514 33.83 18.85 -1.31
CA SER A 514 34.83 19.76 -1.87
C SER A 514 36.07 19.86 -0.97
N GLY A 515 37.13 20.52 -1.45
CA GLY A 515 38.32 20.81 -0.64
C GLY A 515 38.03 21.58 0.67
N SER A 516 36.90 22.28 0.73
CA SER A 516 36.41 23.01 1.92
C SER A 516 35.45 22.20 2.81
N GLY A 517 35.19 20.93 2.50
CA GLY A 517 34.33 20.06 3.30
C GLY A 517 32.83 20.21 3.04
N LEU A 518 32.43 20.80 1.90
CA LEU A 518 31.04 21.02 1.52
C LEU A 518 30.51 19.89 0.61
N PRO A 519 29.26 19.41 0.81
CA PRO A 519 28.60 18.44 -0.07
C PRO A 519 28.50 18.90 -1.53
N ILE A 520 29.13 18.17 -2.46
CA ILE A 520 29.05 18.45 -3.91
C ILE A 520 28.32 17.38 -4.71
N GLY A 521 27.95 16.28 -4.06
CA GLY A 521 27.24 15.17 -4.69
C GLY A 521 28.15 14.34 -5.59
N GLY A 522 27.60 13.31 -6.21
CA GLY A 522 28.39 12.43 -7.06
C GLY A 522 27.58 11.67 -8.10
N ASP A 523 28.29 10.99 -8.98
CA ASP A 523 27.72 10.33 -10.15
C ASP A 523 27.42 8.84 -9.88
N SER A 524 27.76 8.30 -8.71
CA SER A 524 27.31 6.97 -8.31
C SER A 524 26.91 6.92 -6.85
N MET A 525 25.92 6.10 -6.53
CA MET A 525 25.44 5.91 -5.16
C MET A 525 24.95 4.49 -4.91
N PHE A 526 25.11 4.07 -3.67
CA PHE A 526 24.61 2.80 -3.17
C PHE A 526 24.01 3.03 -1.79
N MET A 527 22.84 2.45 -1.55
CA MET A 527 22.17 2.49 -0.25
C MET A 527 21.55 1.14 0.04
N PHE A 528 21.69 0.70 1.29
CA PHE A 528 21.04 -0.44 1.88
C PHE A 528 20.39 -0.01 3.19
N SER A 529 19.15 -0.44 3.44
CA SER A 529 18.44 -0.17 4.68
C SER A 529 17.68 -1.40 5.11
N GLU A 530 17.86 -1.79 6.37
CA GLU A 530 17.20 -2.93 6.99
C GLU A 530 16.38 -2.44 8.19
N GLU A 531 15.11 -2.81 8.26
CA GLU A 531 14.21 -2.45 9.34
C GLU A 531 13.52 -3.69 9.93
N LEU A 532 13.66 -3.89 11.24
CA LEU A 532 12.82 -4.79 12.00
C LEU A 532 11.63 -4.00 12.55
N ARG A 533 10.48 -4.14 11.90
CA ARG A 533 9.23 -3.43 12.23
C ARG A 533 8.35 -4.33 13.11
N ALA A 534 7.91 -3.82 14.25
CA ALA A 534 7.03 -4.54 15.16
C ALA A 534 5.76 -3.73 15.48
N MET A 535 4.59 -4.34 15.31
CA MET A 535 3.35 -3.79 15.86
C MET A 535 3.32 -4.01 17.37
N LEU A 536 3.18 -2.91 18.11
CA LEU A 536 3.04 -2.91 19.56
C LEU A 536 1.55 -2.81 19.91
N ARG A 537 1.22 -2.41 21.14
CA ARG A 537 -0.17 -2.33 21.60
C ARG A 537 -0.89 -1.11 21.00
N GLY A 538 -2.11 -1.32 20.52
CA GLY A 538 -2.93 -0.25 19.93
C GLY A 538 -2.38 0.21 18.59
N ASN A 539 -2.29 1.53 18.39
CA ASN A 539 -1.77 2.11 17.15
C ASN A 539 -0.25 2.33 17.18
N TRP A 540 0.44 1.85 18.21
CA TRP A 540 1.89 2.01 18.34
C TRP A 540 2.63 0.91 17.60
N GLY A 541 3.74 1.26 16.97
CA GLY A 541 4.72 0.33 16.40
C GLY A 541 6.14 0.75 16.79
N GLY A 542 7.05 -0.21 16.84
CA GLY A 542 8.48 0.01 17.04
C GLY A 542 9.25 -0.39 15.78
N VAL A 543 10.38 0.26 15.55
CA VAL A 543 11.32 -0.08 14.48
C VAL A 543 12.72 -0.12 15.07
N LEU A 544 13.50 -1.14 14.73
CA LEU A 544 14.96 -1.07 14.81
C LEU A 544 15.48 -1.05 13.39
N PHE A 545 16.38 -0.13 13.09
CA PHE A 545 16.91 0.00 11.73
C PHE A 545 18.42 0.01 11.69
N PHE A 546 18.95 -0.44 10.55
CA PHE A 546 20.34 -0.33 10.14
C PHE A 546 20.39 0.22 8.72
N ASP A 547 21.03 1.37 8.53
CA ASP A 547 21.22 2.00 7.23
C ASP A 547 22.71 1.98 6.87
N ALA A 548 23.02 1.69 5.61
CA ALA A 548 24.35 1.70 5.04
C ALA A 548 24.32 2.35 3.66
N GLY A 549 25.29 3.19 3.33
CA GLY A 549 25.36 3.73 1.97
C GLY A 549 26.47 4.74 1.78
N ASN A 550 26.74 5.07 0.53
CA ASN A 550 27.65 6.15 0.18
C ASN A 550 27.35 6.68 -1.22
N VAL A 551 27.92 7.84 -1.51
CA VAL A 551 27.95 8.46 -2.84
C VAL A 551 29.40 8.66 -3.23
N TRP A 552 29.74 8.39 -4.48
CA TRP A 552 31.07 8.58 -5.04
C TRP A 552 31.03 9.57 -6.20
N ALA A 553 32.09 10.36 -6.33
CA ALA A 553 32.18 11.40 -7.36
C ALA A 553 32.16 10.79 -8.76
N GLU A 554 32.90 9.70 -8.96
CA GLU A 554 33.07 9.06 -10.26
C GLU A 554 31.93 8.11 -10.62
N SER A 555 31.64 8.05 -11.92
CA SER A 555 30.73 7.07 -12.51
C SER A 555 31.26 5.64 -12.31
N PHE A 556 30.43 4.74 -11.78
CA PHE A 556 30.79 3.38 -11.41
C PHE A 556 32.00 3.26 -10.45
N GLY A 557 32.36 4.33 -9.74
CA GLY A 557 33.48 4.39 -8.79
C GLY A 557 33.18 3.76 -7.42
N PHE A 558 32.40 2.68 -7.37
CA PHE A 558 31.92 2.08 -6.12
C PHE A 558 33.06 1.55 -5.25
N LYS A 559 33.22 2.10 -4.04
CA LYS A 559 34.16 1.61 -3.02
C LYS A 559 33.38 1.16 -1.79
N LEU A 560 32.94 -0.10 -1.78
CA LEU A 560 32.09 -0.64 -0.70
C LEU A 560 32.77 -0.66 0.68
N GLY A 561 34.10 -0.53 0.75
CA GLY A 561 34.82 -0.31 2.02
C GLY A 561 34.62 1.08 2.64
N GLU A 562 34.10 2.04 1.88
CA GLU A 562 33.90 3.43 2.32
C GLU A 562 32.44 3.75 2.70
N LEU A 563 31.59 2.73 2.88
CA LEU A 563 30.19 2.93 3.26
C LEU A 563 30.07 3.68 4.58
N ARG A 564 29.05 4.53 4.70
CA ARG A 564 28.64 5.15 5.96
C ARG A 564 27.48 4.35 6.54
N TYR A 565 27.54 4.11 7.85
CA TYR A 565 26.61 3.26 8.56
C TYR A 565 25.91 4.03 9.67
N ALA A 566 24.64 3.73 9.86
CA ALA A 566 23.86 4.20 10.99
C ALA A 566 22.93 3.11 11.52
N ILE A 567 22.69 3.13 12.83
CA ILE A 567 21.75 2.23 13.50
C ILE A 567 20.86 3.03 14.43
N GLY A 568 19.63 2.61 14.65
CA GLY A 568 18.77 3.33 15.58
C GLY A 568 17.42 2.71 15.86
N PRO A 569 16.79 3.11 16.97
CA PRO A 569 15.38 2.84 17.22
C PRO A 569 14.49 3.87 16.55
N GLY A 570 13.26 3.45 16.26
CA GLY A 570 12.18 4.26 15.74
C GLY A 570 10.85 3.93 16.42
N LEU A 571 10.03 4.94 16.59
CA LEU A 571 8.65 4.82 17.05
C LEU A 571 7.71 5.16 15.88
N ARG A 572 6.63 4.40 15.77
CA ARG A 572 5.57 4.60 14.78
C ARG A 572 4.23 4.77 15.50
N TYR A 573 3.43 5.72 15.06
CA TYR A 573 2.03 5.84 15.48
C TYR A 573 1.12 5.80 14.26
N GLN A 574 0.37 4.71 14.11
CA GLN A 574 -0.52 4.47 12.99
C GLN A 574 -1.69 5.45 13.00
N THR A 575 -1.90 6.11 11.88
CA THR A 575 -3.05 7.00 11.66
C THR A 575 -3.73 6.65 10.34
N PRO A 576 -4.96 7.13 10.11
CA PRO A 576 -5.66 6.90 8.84
C PRO A 576 -4.89 7.38 7.60
N VAL A 577 -4.02 8.37 7.74
CA VAL A 577 -3.23 8.96 6.64
C VAL A 577 -1.81 8.37 6.53
N GLY A 578 -1.49 7.35 7.33
CA GLY A 578 -0.17 6.70 7.41
C GLY A 578 0.51 6.83 8.79
N PRO A 579 1.61 6.11 9.04
CA PRO A 579 2.28 6.16 10.34
C PRO A 579 3.05 7.45 10.53
N PHE A 580 2.85 8.13 11.67
CA PHE A 580 3.82 9.12 12.15
C PHE A 580 5.09 8.40 12.57
N ARG A 581 6.25 8.96 12.19
CA ARG A 581 7.56 8.35 12.38
C ARG A 581 8.46 9.27 13.17
N PHE A 582 9.03 8.72 14.24
CA PHE A 582 10.09 9.33 15.03
C PHE A 582 11.26 8.36 15.07
N ASP A 583 12.39 8.70 14.44
CA ASP A 583 13.59 7.86 14.38
C ASP A 583 14.77 8.57 15.05
N VAL A 584 15.57 7.82 15.81
CA VAL A 584 16.82 8.31 16.39
C VAL A 584 17.95 7.50 15.77
N GLY A 585 18.71 8.10 14.84
CA GLY A 585 19.84 7.41 14.21
C GLY A 585 21.15 7.77 14.86
N TYR A 586 22.00 6.77 15.09
CA TYR A 586 23.37 6.89 15.57
C TYR A 586 24.36 6.48 14.48
N GLN A 587 25.34 7.32 14.21
CA GLN A 587 26.38 7.15 13.19
C GLN A 587 27.49 6.26 13.72
N LEU A 588 27.79 5.15 13.04
CA LEU A 588 28.87 4.24 13.46
C LEU A 588 30.25 4.72 13.00
N ASN A 589 30.30 5.35 11.82
CA ASN A 589 31.53 5.90 11.25
C ASN A 589 31.27 7.31 10.69
N PRO A 590 31.44 8.37 11.51
CA PRO A 590 31.25 9.76 11.07
C PRO A 590 32.26 10.12 9.97
N LEU A 591 31.93 11.14 9.16
CA LEU A 591 32.68 11.54 7.98
C LEU A 591 33.66 12.63 8.41
N PRO A 592 34.98 12.36 8.41
CA PRO A 592 35.96 13.38 8.77
C PRO A 592 35.90 14.56 7.79
N GLY A 593 35.99 15.79 8.30
CA GLY A 593 36.02 16.99 7.45
C GLY A 593 34.65 17.51 6.99
N LEU A 594 33.53 16.86 7.36
CA LEU A 594 32.19 17.37 7.04
C LEU A 594 31.95 18.74 7.72
N LEU A 595 31.70 19.77 6.91
CA LEU A 595 31.24 21.07 7.39
C LEU A 595 29.74 21.22 7.14
N VAL A 596 29.01 21.62 8.18
CA VAL A 596 27.60 22.02 8.06
C VAL A 596 27.50 23.50 8.40
N ASN A 597 27.11 24.32 7.42
CA ASN A 597 27.12 25.78 7.52
C ASN A 597 28.49 26.35 7.94
N GLY A 598 29.58 25.76 7.44
CA GLY A 598 30.95 26.19 7.75
C GLY A 598 31.50 25.74 9.11
N VAL A 599 30.75 24.94 9.87
CA VAL A 599 31.19 24.42 11.18
C VAL A 599 31.48 22.91 11.08
N PRO A 600 32.63 22.43 11.59
CA PRO A 600 32.92 21.00 11.66
C PRO A 600 31.83 20.24 12.40
N GLN A 601 31.27 19.23 11.74
CA GLN A 601 30.20 18.43 12.31
C GLN A 601 30.76 17.20 13.03
N THR A 602 30.67 17.18 14.35
CA THR A 602 31.15 16.08 15.21
C THR A 602 30.02 15.25 15.83
N ARG A 603 28.76 15.59 15.56
CA ARG A 603 27.62 14.86 16.13
C ARG A 603 27.64 13.39 15.70
N ARG A 604 27.20 12.52 16.61
CA ARG A 604 27.05 11.08 16.34
C ARG A 604 25.61 10.63 16.26
N TRP A 605 24.63 11.49 16.53
CA TRP A 605 23.23 11.12 16.46
C TRP A 605 22.36 12.24 15.89
N ARG A 606 21.22 11.86 15.34
CA ARG A 606 20.20 12.79 14.82
C ARG A 606 18.81 12.21 14.95
N ILE A 607 17.86 13.07 15.27
CA ILE A 607 16.43 12.75 15.31
C ILE A 607 15.79 13.11 13.98
N HIS A 608 14.93 12.23 13.49
CA HIS A 608 14.16 12.38 12.27
C HIS A 608 12.67 12.24 12.57
N PHE A 609 11.88 13.17 12.02
CA PHE A 609 10.42 13.13 12.07
C PHE A 609 9.85 13.20 10.66
N SER A 610 8.90 12.33 10.34
CA SER A 610 8.17 12.29 9.08
C SER A 610 6.81 11.58 9.22
N ILE A 611 6.00 11.61 8.16
CA ILE A 611 4.75 10.86 8.01
C ILE A 611 4.95 9.85 6.88
N GLY A 612 4.55 8.59 7.10
CA GLY A 612 4.77 7.46 6.20
C GLY A 612 5.91 6.55 6.67
N GLN A 613 5.99 5.36 6.08
CA GLN A 613 7.16 4.48 6.26
C GLN A 613 8.42 5.14 5.66
N ALA A 614 9.60 4.68 6.09
CA ALA A 614 10.86 5.18 5.51
C ALA A 614 11.01 4.78 4.04
N PHE A 615 10.47 3.60 3.71
CA PHE A 615 10.37 3.02 2.37
C PHE A 615 9.36 1.86 2.32
#